data_AF-A0A919IJP8-F1
#
_entry.id   AF-A0A919IJP8-F1
#
_cell.length_a   1.000
_cell.length_b   1.000
_cell.length_c   1.000
_cell.angle_alpha   90.00
_cell.angle_beta   90.00
_cell.angle_gamma   90.00
#
_symmetry.space_group_name_H-M   'P 1'
#
loop_
_entity.id
_entity.type
_entity.pdbx_description
1 polymer ?
#
loop_
_entity_poly.entity_id
_entity_poly.type
_entity_poly.pdbx_seq_one_letter_code
_entity_poly.pdbx_strand_id
1 'polypeptide(L)'
;MPADLTLPDTGDLRADLRQVLRATVADPRLSATTRAITIETLADEELGAQVRDRLLRPQLNAVRARLEAACEAGQVRPDVALDQVVELLFGPRWLLRNGPLTDDYADGIGDLTVAAITPART
;
A
#
# COMPACT_ATOMS: atom_id res chain seq x y z
N MET A 1 15.43 -17.74 -3.09
CA MET A 1 14.69 -16.68 -3.80
C MET A 1 13.59 -16.21 -2.87
N PRO A 2 13.48 -14.92 -2.50
CA PRO A 2 12.28 -14.49 -1.79
C PRO A 2 11.09 -14.82 -2.71
N ALA A 3 9.97 -15.26 -2.12
CA ALA A 3 8.75 -15.49 -2.86
C ALA A 3 8.46 -14.29 -3.75
N ASP A 4 8.01 -14.53 -4.99
CA ASP A 4 7.60 -13.46 -5.88
C ASP A 4 6.54 -12.63 -5.14
N LEU A 5 6.88 -11.38 -4.81
CA LEU A 5 6.05 -10.56 -3.95
C LEU A 5 4.91 -10.04 -4.82
N THR A 6 3.85 -10.83 -4.91
CA THR A 6 2.66 -10.55 -5.69
C THR A 6 1.44 -10.61 -4.79
N LEU A 7 0.49 -9.70 -5.02
CA LEU A 7 -0.82 -9.78 -4.38
C LEU A 7 -1.65 -10.84 -5.10
N PRO A 8 -2.58 -11.51 -4.40
CA PRO A 8 -3.57 -12.33 -5.06
C PRO A 8 -4.44 -11.47 -5.97
N ASP A 9 -4.82 -12.02 -7.13
CA ASP A 9 -5.86 -11.46 -7.99
C ASP A 9 -7.09 -12.37 -7.91
N THR A 10 -7.93 -12.13 -6.90
CA THR A 10 -9.10 -12.98 -6.63
C THR A 10 -10.31 -12.63 -7.49
N GLY A 11 -10.21 -11.60 -8.34
CA GLY A 11 -11.35 -10.99 -8.99
C GLY A 11 -12.14 -10.02 -8.10
N ASP A 12 -11.74 -9.82 -6.83
CA ASP A 12 -12.28 -8.78 -5.95
C ASP A 12 -11.15 -7.85 -5.47
N LEU A 13 -10.95 -6.75 -6.18
CA LEU A 13 -9.92 -5.75 -5.84
C LEU A 13 -10.08 -5.23 -4.40
N ARG A 14 -11.31 -5.06 -3.91
CA ARG A 14 -11.52 -4.57 -2.54
C ARG A 14 -11.00 -5.59 -1.54
N ALA A 15 -11.32 -6.88 -1.74
CA ALA A 15 -10.83 -7.94 -0.86
C ALA A 15 -9.30 -8.05 -0.89
N ASP A 16 -8.69 -7.97 -2.07
CA ASP A 16 -7.24 -8.07 -2.25
C ASP A 16 -6.50 -6.92 -1.56
N LEU A 17 -7.00 -5.68 -1.72
CA LEU A 17 -6.43 -4.50 -1.05
C LEU A 17 -6.64 -4.54 0.47
N ARG A 18 -7.82 -4.99 0.93
CA ARG A 18 -8.10 -5.15 2.35
C ARG A 18 -7.13 -6.13 3.00
N GLN A 19 -6.84 -7.25 2.34
CA GLN A 19 -5.92 -8.26 2.83
C GLN A 19 -4.50 -7.69 3.01
N VAL A 20 -3.96 -6.99 1.99
CA VAL A 20 -2.60 -6.43 2.10
C VAL A 20 -2.52 -5.33 3.16
N LEU A 21 -3.54 -4.46 3.27
CA LEU A 21 -3.55 -3.38 4.26
C LEU A 21 -3.64 -3.93 5.70
N ARG A 22 -4.46 -4.96 5.92
CA ARG A 22 -4.54 -5.67 7.21
C ARG A 22 -3.23 -6.35 7.59
N ALA A 23 -2.63 -7.06 6.63
CA ALA A 23 -1.31 -7.66 6.84
C ALA A 23 -0.25 -6.59 7.16
N THR A 24 -0.36 -5.41 6.53
CA THR A 24 0.52 -4.27 6.81
C THR A 24 0.32 -3.77 8.24
N VAL A 25 -0.89 -3.43 8.69
CA VAL A 25 -1.12 -2.94 10.07
C VAL A 25 -0.72 -3.95 11.15
N ALA A 26 -0.83 -5.24 10.86
CA ALA A 26 -0.49 -6.30 11.78
C ALA A 26 1.01 -6.61 11.88
N ASP A 27 1.84 -6.10 10.94
CA ASP A 27 3.27 -6.41 10.91
C ASP A 27 3.99 -5.81 12.14
N PRO A 28 4.50 -6.64 13.08
CA PRO A 28 5.21 -6.14 14.25
C PRO A 28 6.51 -5.39 13.88
N ARG A 29 7.03 -5.48 12.65
CA ARG A 29 8.16 -4.66 12.20
C ARG A 29 7.79 -3.19 12.09
N LEU A 30 6.51 -2.86 11.83
CA LEU A 30 5.98 -1.49 11.93
C LEU A 30 6.07 -0.87 13.33
N SER A 31 6.58 -1.62 14.31
CA SER A 31 6.90 -1.17 15.66
C SER A 31 8.18 -0.29 15.71
N ALA A 32 8.88 -0.29 16.84
CA ALA A 32 10.03 0.57 17.14
C ALA A 32 11.13 0.53 16.07
N THR A 33 11.35 -0.62 15.43
CA THR A 33 12.39 -0.78 14.39
C THR A 33 12.11 0.07 13.15
N THR A 34 10.90 0.00 12.57
CA THR A 34 10.54 0.88 11.45
C THR A 34 10.62 2.35 11.85
N ARG A 35 10.24 2.72 13.09
CA ARG A 35 10.37 4.10 13.56
C ARG A 35 11.82 4.57 13.61
N ALA A 36 12.73 3.75 14.13
CA ALA A 36 14.16 4.07 14.18
C ALA A 36 14.73 4.23 12.77
N ILE A 37 14.38 3.34 11.84
CA ILE A 37 14.77 3.44 10.43
C ILE A 37 14.22 4.73 9.83
N THR A 38 12.94 5.05 10.02
CA THR A 38 12.35 6.29 9.50
C THR A 38 13.10 7.52 10.00
N ILE A 39 13.42 7.59 11.30
CA ILE A 39 14.18 8.72 11.87
C ILE A 39 15.54 8.85 11.19
N GLU A 40 16.28 7.76 11.05
CA GLU A 40 17.61 7.78 10.44
C GLU A 40 17.55 8.18 8.95
N THR A 41 16.55 7.69 8.21
CA THR A 41 16.35 8.05 6.79
C THR A 41 15.99 9.51 6.57
N LEU A 42 15.54 10.23 7.60
CA LEU A 42 15.32 11.68 7.53
C LEU A 42 16.63 12.47 7.74
N ALA A 43 17.62 11.87 8.41
CA ALA A 43 18.93 12.47 8.64
C ALA A 43 19.96 12.11 7.55
N ASP A 44 19.82 10.93 6.93
CA ASP A 44 20.71 10.40 5.89
C ASP A 44 19.92 10.05 4.62
N GLU A 45 20.11 10.86 3.57
CA GLU A 45 19.45 10.68 2.28
C GLU A 45 19.87 9.40 1.53
N GLU A 46 21.13 8.97 1.68
CA GLU A 46 21.64 7.77 1.03
C GLU A 46 21.00 6.52 1.65
N LEU A 47 20.96 6.46 2.98
CA LEU A 47 20.22 5.42 3.69
C LEU A 47 18.73 5.45 3.31
N GLY A 48 18.14 6.66 3.24
CA GLY A 48 16.78 6.86 2.77
C GLY A 48 16.53 6.25 1.39
N ALA A 49 17.44 6.46 0.44
CA ALA A 49 17.36 5.86 -0.88
C ALA A 49 17.46 4.33 -0.80
N GLN A 50 18.38 3.78 -0.03
CA GLN A 50 18.54 2.33 0.10
C GLN A 50 17.29 1.66 0.71
N VAL A 51 16.68 2.28 1.73
CA VAL A 51 15.45 1.79 2.36
C VAL A 51 14.28 1.83 1.38
N ARG A 52 14.09 2.95 0.66
CA ARG A 52 13.07 3.05 -0.38
C ARG A 52 13.26 1.97 -1.44
N ASP A 53 14.49 1.81 -1.91
CA ASP A 53 14.80 1.00 -3.07
C ASP A 53 14.73 -0.50 -2.80
N ARG A 54 15.20 -0.93 -1.63
CA ARG A 54 15.33 -2.35 -1.29
C ARG A 54 14.20 -2.90 -0.43
N LEU A 55 13.54 -2.06 0.35
CA LEU A 55 12.49 -2.50 1.29
C LEU A 55 11.10 -2.07 0.86
N LEU A 56 10.91 -0.81 0.47
CA LEU A 56 9.58 -0.29 0.15
C LEU A 56 9.16 -0.59 -1.28
N ARG A 57 10.00 -0.26 -2.26
CA ARG A 57 9.67 -0.35 -3.69
C ARG A 57 9.20 -1.74 -4.15
N PRO A 58 9.78 -2.87 -3.69
CA PRO A 58 9.23 -4.18 -4.04
C PRO A 58 7.79 -4.38 -3.57
N GLN A 59 7.44 -3.93 -2.35
CA GLN A 59 6.09 -4.03 -1.80
C GLN A 59 5.11 -3.13 -2.54
N LEU A 60 5.52 -1.88 -2.82
CA LEU A 60 4.70 -0.92 -3.57
C LEU A 60 4.45 -1.40 -5.01
N ASN A 61 5.45 -1.99 -5.65
CA ASN A 61 5.32 -2.55 -7.00
C ASN A 61 4.33 -3.73 -7.04
N ALA A 62 4.27 -4.56 -5.99
CA ALA A 62 3.30 -5.65 -5.90
C ALA A 62 1.86 -5.13 -5.89
N VAL A 63 1.60 -4.06 -5.13
CA VAL A 63 0.28 -3.42 -5.06
C VAL A 63 -0.04 -2.71 -6.38
N ARG A 64 0.95 -2.04 -6.98
CA ARG A 64 0.80 -1.40 -8.30
C ARG A 64 0.45 -2.42 -9.38
N ALA A 65 1.14 -3.56 -9.44
CA ALA A 65 0.84 -4.63 -10.40
C ALA A 65 -0.59 -5.17 -10.24
N ARG A 66 -1.09 -5.29 -8.99
CA ARG A 66 -2.48 -5.67 -8.75
C ARG A 66 -3.47 -4.64 -9.26
N LEU A 67 -3.17 -3.34 -9.10
CA LEU A 67 -3.99 -2.25 -9.63
C LEU A 67 -3.97 -2.20 -11.16
N GLU A 68 -2.84 -2.52 -11.80
CA GLU A 68 -2.75 -2.66 -13.26
C GLU A 68 -3.66 -3.78 -13.77
N ALA A 69 -3.59 -4.97 -13.16
CA ALA A 69 -4.49 -6.07 -13.50
C ALA A 69 -5.98 -5.70 -13.29
N ALA A 70 -6.29 -4.94 -12.24
CA ALA A 70 -7.64 -4.43 -12.00
C ALA A 70 -8.10 -3.42 -13.08
N CYS A 71 -7.18 -2.62 -13.62
CA CYS A 71 -7.47 -1.72 -14.73
C CYS A 71 -7.79 -2.52 -16.00
N GLU A 72 -6.99 -3.55 -16.32
CA GLU A 72 -7.22 -4.45 -17.45
C GLU A 72 -8.56 -5.20 -17.35
N ALA A 73 -8.95 -5.59 -16.13
CA ALA A 73 -10.23 -6.23 -15.83
C ALA A 73 -11.43 -5.25 -15.75
N GLY A 74 -11.22 -3.95 -15.97
CA GLY A 74 -12.26 -2.92 -15.90
C GLY A 74 -12.79 -2.63 -14.49
N GLN A 75 -12.09 -3.08 -13.45
CA GLN A 75 -12.42 -2.81 -12.04
C GLN A 75 -11.95 -1.41 -11.62
N VAL A 76 -10.89 -0.90 -12.23
CA VAL A 76 -10.34 0.45 -12.01
C VAL A 76 -10.49 1.27 -13.30
N ARG A 77 -10.78 2.57 -13.17
CA ARG A 77 -10.88 3.44 -14.36
C ARG A 77 -9.49 3.63 -15.01
N PRO A 78 -9.41 3.69 -16.35
CA PRO A 78 -8.14 3.73 -17.07
C PRO A 78 -7.36 5.06 -16.95
N ASP A 79 -8.00 6.11 -16.43
CA ASP A 79 -7.42 7.44 -16.25
C ASP A 79 -6.79 7.65 -14.86
N VAL A 80 -6.83 6.64 -14.00
CA VAL A 80 -6.32 6.72 -12.63
C VAL A 80 -4.79 6.66 -12.60
N ALA A 81 -4.17 7.64 -11.96
CA ALA A 81 -2.73 7.64 -11.69
C ALA A 81 -2.37 6.62 -10.60
N LEU A 82 -2.04 5.38 -10.99
CA LEU A 82 -1.85 4.25 -10.06
C LEU A 82 -0.75 4.50 -9.01
N ASP A 83 0.32 5.22 -9.35
CA ASP A 83 1.37 5.54 -8.38
C ASP A 83 0.83 6.41 -7.22
N GLN A 84 -0.06 7.35 -7.52
CA GLN A 84 -0.74 8.16 -6.51
C GLN A 84 -1.71 7.33 -5.67
N VAL A 85 -2.38 6.33 -6.27
CA VAL A 85 -3.23 5.40 -5.53
C VAL A 85 -2.42 4.62 -4.51
N VAL A 86 -1.25 4.12 -4.90
CA VAL A 86 -0.33 3.42 -3.99
C VAL A 86 0.12 4.36 -2.86
N GLU A 87 0.44 5.62 -3.16
CA GLU A 87 0.76 6.62 -2.14
C GLU A 87 -0.41 6.89 -1.18
N LEU A 88 -1.66 6.91 -1.66
CA LEU A 88 -2.84 7.08 -0.81
C LEU A 88 -3.03 5.90 0.16
N LEU A 89 -2.83 4.67 -0.34
CA LEU A 89 -2.95 3.45 0.45
C LEU A 89 -1.90 3.41 1.58
N PHE A 90 -0.67 3.85 1.29
CA PHE A 90 0.48 3.75 2.20
C PHE A 90 1.01 5.11 2.70
N GLY A 91 0.20 6.16 2.62
CA GLY A 91 0.58 7.54 2.88
C GLY A 91 0.91 7.93 4.34
N PRO A 92 0.87 9.22 4.69
CA PRO A 92 1.58 9.77 5.85
C PRO A 92 1.14 9.22 7.21
N ARG A 93 -0.07 8.65 7.35
CA ARG A 93 -0.49 8.05 8.63
C ARG A 93 0.31 6.81 9.01
N TRP A 94 0.91 6.13 8.03
CA TRP A 94 1.84 5.03 8.26
C TRP A 94 3.20 5.49 8.80
N LEU A 95 3.52 6.78 8.71
CA LEU A 95 4.73 7.37 9.27
C LEU A 95 4.44 8.09 10.59
N LEU A 96 3.34 8.84 10.66
CA LEU A 96 3.02 9.75 11.77
C LEU A 96 2.32 9.07 12.96
N ARG A 97 1.68 7.91 12.77
CA ARG A 97 1.00 7.15 13.85
C ARG A 97 0.04 8.02 14.70
N ASN A 98 -0.71 8.92 14.07
CA ASN A 98 -1.69 9.81 14.73
C ASN A 98 -2.92 9.08 15.34
N GLY A 99 -2.84 7.76 15.53
CA GLY A 99 -3.87 6.90 16.11
C GLY A 99 -3.53 5.41 15.92
N PRO A 100 -4.27 4.48 16.55
CA PRO A 100 -4.01 3.06 16.43
C PRO A 100 -4.18 2.59 14.98
N LEU A 101 -3.25 1.76 14.50
CA LEU A 101 -3.39 1.03 13.25
C LEU A 101 -4.19 -0.24 13.52
N THR A 102 -5.48 -0.19 13.23
CA THR A 102 -6.41 -1.32 13.39
C THR A 102 -6.85 -1.86 12.04
N ASP A 103 -7.41 -3.06 12.03
CA ASP A 103 -8.08 -3.61 10.85
C ASP A 103 -9.17 -2.66 10.33
N ASP A 104 -9.98 -2.07 11.22
CA ASP A 104 -11.03 -1.11 10.82
C ASP A 104 -10.46 0.13 10.12
N TYR A 105 -9.30 0.61 10.56
CA TYR A 105 -8.60 1.70 9.90
C TYR A 105 -8.10 1.29 8.51
N ALA A 106 -7.48 0.11 8.41
CA ALA A 106 -7.01 -0.45 7.14
C ALA A 106 -8.17 -0.63 6.15
N ASP A 107 -9.29 -1.16 6.62
CA ASP A 107 -10.51 -1.37 5.85
C ASP A 107 -11.07 -0.06 5.31
N GLY A 108 -11.18 0.97 6.18
CA GLY A 108 -11.68 2.28 5.77
C GLY A 108 -10.83 2.94 4.69
N ILE A 109 -9.50 2.85 4.79
CA ILE A 109 -8.59 3.37 3.75
C ILE A 109 -8.77 2.60 2.44
N GLY A 110 -8.87 1.27 2.51
CA GLY A 110 -9.13 0.43 1.34
C GLY A 110 -10.45 0.79 0.66
N ASP A 111 -11.53 0.92 1.43
CA ASP A 111 -12.87 1.22 0.92
C ASP A 111 -12.95 2.61 0.28
N LEU A 112 -12.37 3.63 0.94
CA LEU A 112 -12.32 4.99 0.39
C LEU A 112 -11.50 5.04 -0.91
N THR A 113 -10.36 4.35 -0.93
CA THR A 113 -9.51 4.29 -2.13
C THR A 113 -10.23 3.61 -3.28
N VAL A 114 -10.83 2.44 -3.04
CA VAL A 114 -11.59 1.69 -4.05
C VAL A 114 -12.73 2.55 -4.59
N ALA A 115 -13.52 3.18 -3.72
CA ALA A 115 -14.60 4.06 -4.15
C ALA A 115 -14.12 5.22 -5.03
N ALA A 116 -12.94 5.77 -4.77
CA ALA A 116 -12.35 6.86 -5.54
C ALA A 116 -11.88 6.43 -6.94
N ILE A 117 -11.51 5.16 -7.15
CA ILE A 117 -10.86 4.69 -8.39
C ILE A 117 -11.73 3.77 -9.26
N THR A 118 -12.81 3.20 -8.72
CA THR A 118 -13.73 2.34 -9.47
C THR A 118 -14.62 3.14 -10.43
N PRO A 119 -15.11 2.54 -11.53
CA PRO A 119 -16.13 3.17 -12.38
C PRO A 119 -17.40 3.55 -11.59
N ALA A 120 -18.05 4.64 -12.00
CA ALA A 120 -19.36 4.98 -11.45
C ALA A 120 -20.38 3.91 -11.83
N ARG A 121 -21.30 3.57 -10.92
CA ARG A 121 -22.46 2.75 -11.28
C ARG A 121 -23.40 3.61 -12.11
N THR A 122 -23.55 3.28 -13.39
CA THR A 122 -24.58 3.85 -14.26
C THR A 122 -25.94 3.29 -13.90
#